data_AF-A0A7X3RC33-F1
#
_entry.id   AF-A0A7X3RC33-F1
#
_cell.length_a   1.000
_cell.length_b   1.000
_cell.length_c   1.000
_cell.angle_alpha   90.00
_cell.angle_beta   90.00
_cell.angle_gamma   90.00
#
_symmetry.space_group_name_H-M   'P 1'
#
loop_
_entity.id
_entity.type
_entity.pdbx_description
1 polymer ?
#
loop_
_entity_poly.entity_id
_entity_poly.type
_entity_poly.pdbx_seq_one_letter_code
_entity_poly.pdbx_strand_id
1 'polypeptide(L)'
;MNFLIGGGNHAWDVAPAPCCVNLEINGKVERTATGNATETMSRKEWDVSDLKGKTAQLVVIDNNSGGWGHPNFDDVHQADSKGENIPWDRVLAVDARGKLAVSWAQMKKYY
;
A
#
# COMPACT_ATOMS: atom_id res chain seq x y z
N MET A 1 -3.76 -1.80 -9.46
CA MET A 1 -3.79 -2.02 -8.00
C MET A 1 -4.64 -0.92 -7.39
N ASN A 2 -5.39 -1.21 -6.33
CA ASN A 2 -6.17 -0.21 -5.61
C ASN A 2 -6.12 -0.45 -4.09
N PHE A 3 -6.42 0.59 -3.31
CA PHE A 3 -6.48 0.55 -1.84
C PHE A 3 -7.26 1.74 -1.29
N LEU A 4 -7.65 1.68 -0.03
CA LEU A 4 -8.20 2.82 0.71
C LEU A 4 -7.10 3.51 1.51
N ILE A 5 -7.07 4.85 1.46
CA ILE A 5 -6.19 5.67 2.28
C ILE A 5 -6.91 6.89 2.85
N GLY A 6 -6.66 7.17 4.12
CA GLY A 6 -7.09 8.35 4.87
C GLY A 6 -5.93 8.90 5.71
N GLY A 7 -6.22 9.84 6.60
CA GLY A 7 -5.22 10.50 7.43
C GLY A 7 -4.42 11.57 6.69
N GLY A 8 -3.12 11.64 6.97
CA GLY A 8 -2.17 12.67 6.53
C GLY A 8 -2.03 12.86 5.04
N ASN A 9 -1.70 14.10 4.65
CA ASN A 9 -1.47 14.53 3.28
C ASN A 9 -0.01 14.93 2.99
N HIS A 10 0.94 14.38 3.75
CA HIS A 10 2.36 14.72 3.65
C HIS A 10 3.05 13.73 2.70
N ALA A 11 3.17 14.10 1.42
CA ALA A 11 3.75 13.24 0.40
C ALA A 11 5.24 12.93 0.64
N TRP A 12 5.75 11.91 -0.07
CA TRP A 12 7.11 11.40 0.07
C TRP A 12 8.21 12.45 -0.14
N ASP A 13 7.98 13.42 -1.02
CA ASP A 13 8.89 14.52 -1.33
C ASP A 13 8.88 15.64 -0.26
N VAL A 14 7.97 15.58 0.72
CA VAL A 14 7.88 16.52 1.86
C VAL A 14 8.84 16.08 2.98
N ALA A 15 10.13 16.02 2.67
CA ALA A 15 11.18 15.75 3.66
C ALA A 15 11.25 16.86 4.74
N PRO A 16 11.61 16.55 5.99
CA PRO A 16 12.07 15.24 6.48
C PRO A 16 10.95 14.31 6.97
N ALA A 17 9.69 14.74 6.88
CA ALA A 17 8.58 14.18 7.67
C ALA A 17 7.36 13.80 6.81
N PRO A 18 7.50 12.83 5.89
CA PRO A 18 6.38 12.33 5.10
C PRO A 18 5.40 11.49 5.97
N CYS A 19 4.16 11.42 5.52
CA CYS A 19 3.07 10.60 6.05
C CYS A 19 2.22 10.11 4.87
N CYS A 20 2.59 8.96 4.32
CA CYS A 20 2.14 8.50 3.01
C CYS A 20 2.26 6.99 2.85
N VAL A 21 1.78 6.47 1.72
CA VAL A 21 2.02 5.09 1.28
C VAL A 21 2.80 5.13 -0.02
N ASN A 22 3.92 4.42 -0.05
CA ASN A 22 4.78 4.28 -1.22
C ASN A 22 4.64 2.88 -1.84
N LEU A 23 4.73 2.82 -3.16
CA LEU A 23 5.07 1.60 -3.88
C LEU A 23 6.56 1.62 -4.19
N GLU A 24 7.30 0.63 -3.70
CA GLU A 24 8.74 0.55 -3.86
C GLU A 24 9.18 -0.68 -4.63
N ILE A 25 10.18 -0.51 -5.50
CA ILE A 25 10.85 -1.60 -6.19
C ILE A 25 12.35 -1.45 -5.96
N ASN A 26 13.00 -2.49 -5.43
CA ASN A 26 14.43 -2.47 -5.11
C ASN A 26 14.84 -1.26 -4.23
N GLY A 27 13.97 -0.84 -3.31
CA GLY A 27 14.19 0.31 -2.41
C GLY A 27 14.03 1.68 -3.08
N LYS A 28 13.55 1.74 -4.32
CA LYS A 28 13.22 2.98 -5.03
C LYS A 28 11.70 3.19 -5.03
N VAL A 29 11.27 4.38 -4.64
CA VAL A 29 9.86 4.80 -4.71
C VAL A 29 9.44 4.99 -6.16
N GLU A 30 8.44 4.24 -6.60
CA GLU A 30 7.85 4.31 -7.95
C GLU A 30 6.53 5.07 -7.96
N ARG A 31 5.73 4.99 -6.88
CA ARG A 31 4.47 5.71 -6.71
C ARG A 31 4.29 6.11 -5.24
N THR A 32 3.55 7.17 -5.00
CA THR A 32 3.20 7.67 -3.67
C THR A 32 1.73 8.06 -3.63
N ALA A 33 1.06 7.78 -2.52
CA ALA A 33 -0.28 8.23 -2.23
C ALA A 33 -0.37 8.74 -0.80
N THR A 34 -1.25 9.70 -0.57
CA THR A 34 -1.56 10.24 0.75
C THR A 34 -3.06 10.19 1.01
N GLY A 35 -3.43 10.36 2.27
CA GLY A 35 -4.77 10.81 2.64
C GLY A 35 -5.00 12.26 2.25
N ASN A 36 -6.11 12.82 2.74
CA ASN A 36 -6.52 14.20 2.44
C ASN A 36 -6.65 15.05 3.72
N ALA A 37 -5.85 14.77 4.76
CA ALA A 37 -5.97 15.37 6.08
C ALA A 37 -7.39 15.20 6.66
N THR A 38 -7.89 13.96 6.58
CA THR A 38 -9.21 13.55 7.05
C THR A 38 -9.20 12.06 7.39
N GLU A 39 -9.93 11.64 8.41
CA GLU A 39 -10.10 10.22 8.75
C GLU A 39 -10.85 9.45 7.66
N THR A 40 -11.69 10.14 6.87
CA THR A 40 -12.44 9.54 5.76
C THR A 40 -11.48 8.97 4.73
N MET A 41 -11.55 7.66 4.53
CA MET A 41 -10.72 6.96 3.56
C MET A 41 -11.29 7.10 2.16
N SER A 42 -10.41 7.29 1.18
CA SER A 42 -10.76 7.37 -0.24
C SER A 42 -10.00 6.32 -1.03
N ARG A 43 -10.63 5.77 -2.08
CA ARG A 43 -10.00 4.82 -3.00
C ARG A 43 -8.88 5.53 -3.77
N LYS A 44 -7.71 4.90 -3.81
CA LYS A 44 -6.63 5.24 -4.73
C LYS A 44 -6.39 4.07 -5.66
N GLU A 45 -6.08 4.40 -6.90
CA GLU A 45 -5.81 3.44 -7.96
C GLU A 45 -4.47 3.76 -8.59
N TRP A 46 -3.64 2.73 -8.75
CA TRP A 46 -2.39 2.79 -9.47
C TRP A 46 -2.44 1.82 -10.64
N ASP A 47 -2.21 2.34 -11.84
CA ASP A 47 -1.75 1.52 -12.95
C ASP A 47 -0.30 1.09 -12.66
N VAL A 48 -0.12 -0.23 -12.64
CA VAL A 48 1.15 -0.91 -12.34
C VAL A 48 1.56 -1.84 -13.48
N SER A 49 0.92 -1.72 -14.64
CA SER A 49 1.20 -2.55 -15.82
C SER A 49 2.64 -2.44 -16.30
N ASP A 50 3.26 -1.27 -16.13
CA ASP A 50 4.67 -0.97 -16.40
C ASP A 50 5.65 -1.67 -15.44
N LEU A 51 5.15 -2.19 -14.32
CA LEU A 51 5.94 -2.84 -13.26
C LEU A 51 5.84 -4.38 -13.31
N LYS A 52 5.20 -4.94 -14.34
CA LYS A 52 5.00 -6.39 -14.49
C LYS A 52 6.29 -7.18 -14.36
N GLY A 53 6.25 -8.25 -13.57
CA GLY A 53 7.38 -9.17 -13.34
C GLY A 53 8.39 -8.70 -12.29
N LYS A 54 8.17 -7.53 -11.67
CA LYS A 54 8.99 -7.02 -10.56
C LYS A 54 8.31 -7.32 -9.22
N THR A 55 9.11 -7.48 -8.18
CA THR A 55 8.60 -7.52 -6.80
C THR A 55 8.48 -6.10 -6.27
N ALA A 56 7.26 -5.70 -5.92
CA ALA A 56 6.98 -4.42 -5.31
C ALA A 56 6.64 -4.58 -3.83
N GLN A 57 6.96 -3.55 -3.04
CA GLN A 57 6.62 -3.44 -1.62
C GLN A 57 5.70 -2.23 -1.44
N LEU A 58 4.67 -2.39 -0.63
CA LEU A 58 3.89 -1.26 -0.12
C LEU A 58 4.51 -0.83 1.21
N VAL A 59 4.98 0.41 1.27
CA VAL A 59 5.64 0.97 2.46
C VAL A 59 4.75 2.08 3.01
N VAL A 60 4.15 1.84 4.18
CA VAL A 60 3.36 2.83 4.91
C VAL A 60 4.31 3.60 5.81
N ILE A 61 4.33 4.92 5.66
CA ILE A 61 5.25 5.82 6.35
C ILE A 61 4.45 6.76 7.24
N ASP A 62 4.88 6.86 8.49
CA ASP A 62 4.27 7.69 9.52
C ASP A 62 5.36 8.46 10.28
N ASN A 63 5.99 9.42 9.57
CA ASN A 63 7.14 10.17 10.09
C ASN A 63 6.81 11.63 10.42
N ASN A 64 5.54 12.05 10.28
CA ASN A 64 5.14 13.42 10.56
C ASN A 64 4.62 13.54 11.99
N SER A 65 5.19 14.43 12.80
CA SER A 65 4.76 14.66 14.18
C SER A 65 3.82 15.87 14.34
N GLY A 66 3.44 16.50 13.24
CA GLY A 66 2.53 17.65 13.20
C GLY A 66 1.07 17.22 13.07
N GLY A 67 0.20 18.18 12.74
CA GLY A 67 -1.20 17.89 12.45
C GLY A 67 -1.34 16.94 11.26
N TRP A 68 -2.24 15.96 11.39
CA TRP A 68 -2.44 14.90 10.39
C TRP A 68 -1.17 14.11 10.07
N GLY A 69 -0.37 13.85 11.10
CA GLY A 69 0.81 12.99 11.01
C GLY A 69 0.48 11.54 11.34
N HIS A 70 -0.52 10.97 10.68
CA HIS A 70 -0.86 9.55 10.76
C HIS A 70 -1.55 9.10 9.47
N PRO A 71 -1.23 7.94 8.90
CA PRO A 71 -1.95 7.37 7.77
C PRO A 71 -3.00 6.34 8.22
N ASN A 72 -4.18 6.34 7.60
CA ASN A 72 -5.10 5.20 7.63
C ASN A 72 -4.94 4.43 6.32
N PHE A 73 -4.78 3.10 6.36
CA PHE A 73 -4.54 2.30 5.15
C PHE A 73 -5.23 0.94 5.24
N ASP A 74 -6.06 0.62 4.24
CA ASP A 74 -6.89 -0.60 4.25
C ASP A 74 -7.28 -1.04 2.82
N ASP A 75 -7.96 -2.19 2.72
CA ASP A 75 -8.68 -2.70 1.56
C ASP A 75 -7.84 -2.68 0.28
N VAL A 76 -6.65 -3.26 0.37
CA VAL A 76 -5.68 -3.37 -0.72
C VAL A 76 -6.10 -4.48 -1.68
N HIS A 77 -6.04 -4.23 -2.99
CA HIS A 77 -6.31 -5.25 -4.02
C HIS A 77 -5.37 -5.11 -5.21
N GLN A 78 -4.96 -6.24 -5.78
CA GLN A 78 -4.55 -6.24 -7.19
C GLN A 78 -5.80 -6.33 -8.06
N ALA A 79 -5.75 -5.72 -9.24
CA ALA A 79 -6.86 -5.77 -10.20
C ALA A 79 -6.30 -6.13 -11.58
N ASP A 80 -7.11 -6.82 -12.37
CA ASP A 80 -6.76 -7.15 -13.75
C ASP A 80 -6.93 -5.95 -14.71
N SER A 81 -6.72 -6.16 -16.01
CA SER A 81 -6.84 -5.09 -17.01
C SER A 81 -8.28 -4.58 -17.22
N LYS A 82 -9.28 -5.25 -16.65
CA LYS A 82 -10.69 -4.80 -16.66
C LYS A 82 -11.05 -4.04 -15.38
N GLY A 83 -10.11 -3.92 -14.43
CA GLY A 83 -10.35 -3.32 -13.12
C GLY A 83 -11.02 -4.29 -12.13
N GLU A 84 -11.13 -5.58 -12.46
CA GLU A 84 -11.70 -6.58 -11.56
C GLU A 84 -10.65 -6.99 -10.52
N ASN A 85 -11.01 -6.96 -9.23
CA ASN A 85 -10.10 -7.37 -8.16
C ASN A 85 -9.71 -8.85 -8.34
N ILE A 86 -8.40 -9.11 -8.34
CA ILE A 86 -7.84 -10.45 -8.39
C ILE A 86 -8.00 -11.07 -6.99
N PRO A 87 -8.66 -12.23 -6.88
CA PRO A 87 -8.80 -12.93 -5.60
C PRO A 87 -7.45 -13.20 -4.92
N TRP A 88 -7.41 -13.07 -3.60
CA TRP A 88 -6.19 -13.22 -2.80
C TRP A 88 -5.52 -14.60 -2.91
N ASP A 89 -6.27 -15.66 -3.22
CA ASP A 89 -5.74 -17.00 -3.49
C ASP A 89 -4.89 -17.08 -4.77
N ARG A 90 -4.93 -16.04 -5.61
CA ARG A 90 -4.13 -15.89 -6.83
C ARG A 90 -3.00 -14.86 -6.71
N VAL A 91 -2.89 -14.16 -5.58
CA VAL A 91 -1.79 -13.22 -5.31
C VAL A 91 -0.58 -14.01 -4.80
N LEU A 92 0.51 -14.00 -5.58
CA LEU A 92 1.60 -14.97 -5.46
C LEU A 92 2.49 -14.83 -4.20
N ALA A 93 2.53 -13.66 -3.54
CA ALA A 93 3.19 -13.46 -2.25
C ALA A 93 2.87 -12.08 -1.64
N VAL A 94 2.71 -12.03 -0.31
CA VAL A 94 2.74 -10.81 0.51
C VAL A 94 3.79 -11.04 1.62
N ASP A 95 4.86 -10.24 1.65
CA ASP A 95 5.92 -10.27 2.68
C ASP A 95 5.86 -8.96 3.48
N ALA A 96 5.75 -9.06 4.81
CA ALA A 96 5.76 -7.91 5.72
C ALA A 96 6.99 -8.02 6.63
N ARG A 97 8.00 -7.18 6.40
CA ARG A 97 9.23 -7.16 7.20
C ARG A 97 9.08 -6.19 8.38
N GLY A 98 8.75 -6.72 9.56
CA GLY A 98 8.67 -6.00 10.84
C GLY A 98 8.94 -6.93 12.02
N LYS A 99 9.04 -6.40 13.26
CA LYS A 99 9.39 -7.14 14.50
C LYS A 99 8.46 -8.33 14.85
N LEU A 100 7.39 -8.55 14.09
CA LEU A 100 6.61 -9.78 14.02
C LEU A 100 6.42 -10.12 12.55
N ALA A 101 7.05 -11.20 12.09
CA ALA A 101 6.78 -11.75 10.76
C ALA A 101 5.42 -12.46 10.79
N VAL A 102 4.36 -11.73 10.45
CA VAL A 102 3.03 -12.32 10.21
C VAL A 102 2.83 -12.42 8.71
N SER A 103 3.01 -13.62 8.17
CA SER A 103 2.52 -13.98 6.85
C SER A 103 1.00 -14.18 6.94
N TRP A 104 0.21 -13.20 6.49
CA TRP A 104 -1.22 -13.41 6.24
C TRP A 104 -1.39 -14.18 4.93
N ALA A 105 -1.39 -15.51 5.02
CA ALA A 105 -2.19 -16.43 4.19
C ALA A 105 -1.78 -17.88 4.52
N GLN A 106 -2.62 -18.60 5.28
CA GLN A 106 -2.57 -20.05 5.33
C GLN A 106 -3.90 -20.60 4.82
N MET A 107 -3.95 -21.03 3.56
CA MET A 107 -5.09 -21.78 3.03
C MET A 107 -4.82 -23.27 3.27
N LYS A 108 -5.40 -23.85 4.33
CA LYS A 108 -5.46 -25.30 4.52
C LYS A 108 -6.81 -25.83 4.07
N LYS A 109 -6.79 -26.71 3.07
CA LYS A 109 -7.97 -27.47 2.64
C LYS A 109 -7.94 -28.81 3.39
N TYR A 110 -8.95 -29.08 4.18
CA TYR A 110 -9.21 -30.39 4.75
C TYR A 110 -10.45 -30.93 4.04
N TYR A 111 -10.32 -32.11 3.42
CA TYR A 111 -11.46 -32.94 3.06
C TYR A 111 -12.00 -33.62 4.32
#